data_AF-A0A1G1WKZ7-F1
#
_entry.id   AF-A0A1G1WKZ7-F1
#
_cell.length_a   1.000
_cell.length_b   1.000
_cell.length_c   1.000
_cell.angle_alpha   90.00
_cell.angle_beta   90.00
_cell.angle_gamma   90.00
#
_symmetry.space_group_name_H-M   'P 1'
#
loop_
_entity.id
_entity.type
_entity.pdbx_description
1 polymer ?
#
loop_
_entity_poly.entity_id
_entity_poly.type
_entity_poly.pdbx_seq_one_letter_code
_entity_poly.pdbx_strand_id
1 'polypeptide(L)'
;MKEKGQALIILIVAVALTLSVLTASLLASISQARASSTSRLGQKVYYAAESGAEYGLLKSLRNPGSCTGSDTLNQDSVSVTITYNSAGTSCVVTSEATQNNILKKIRVENSYTPSQIFTTCCWSEIP
;
A
#
# COMPACT_ATOMS: atom_id res chain seq x y z
N MET A 1 2.25 -55.99 38.66
CA MET A 1 1.97 -55.52 37.28
C MET A 1 1.00 -54.33 37.35
N LYS A 2 1.48 -53.10 37.58
CA LYS A 2 0.63 -51.88 37.62
C LYS A 2 1.04 -50.80 36.59
N GLU A 3 2.13 -51.00 35.87
CA GLU A 3 2.73 -50.02 34.96
C GLU A 3 2.09 -49.97 33.54
N LYS A 4 1.29 -50.97 33.15
CA LYS A 4 0.80 -51.09 31.75
C LYS A 4 -0.18 -50.00 31.32
N GLY A 5 -0.84 -49.31 32.27
CA GLY A 5 -1.73 -48.18 31.99
C GLY A 5 -1.04 -46.82 31.96
N GLN A 6 0.05 -46.64 32.72
CA GLN A 6 0.78 -45.36 32.79
C GLN A 6 1.48 -45.02 31.47
N ALA A 7 2.02 -46.01 30.76
CA ALA A 7 2.64 -45.78 29.45
C ALA A 7 1.65 -45.21 28.42
N LEU A 8 0.40 -45.70 28.42
CA LEU A 8 -0.66 -45.20 27.53
C LEU A 8 -1.06 -43.77 27.90
N ILE A 9 -1.19 -43.46 29.20
CA ILE A 9 -1.54 -42.12 29.67
C ILE A 9 -0.43 -41.12 29.30
N ILE A 10 0.83 -41.48 29.50
CA ILE A 10 1.97 -40.64 29.13
C ILE A 10 1.99 -40.40 27.61
N LEU A 11 1.71 -41.42 26.81
CA LEU A 11 1.60 -41.28 25.35
C LEU A 11 0.47 -40.31 24.97
N ILE A 12 -0.71 -40.45 25.57
CA ILE A 12 -1.86 -39.57 25.29
C ILE A 12 -1.54 -38.12 25.66
N VAL A 13 -0.92 -37.89 26.82
CA VAL A 13 -0.52 -36.54 27.26
C VAL A 13 0.56 -35.97 26.33
N ALA A 14 1.55 -36.78 25.94
CA ALA A 14 2.58 -36.35 25.00
C ALA A 14 1.98 -35.97 23.64
N VAL A 15 1.05 -36.76 23.11
CA VAL A 15 0.34 -36.46 21.85
C VAL A 15 -0.53 -35.20 21.99
N ALA A 16 -1.22 -35.03 23.12
CA ALA A 16 -2.01 -33.82 23.36
C ALA A 16 -1.13 -32.56 23.42
N LEU A 17 0.06 -32.66 24.03
CA LEU A 17 1.04 -31.57 24.08
C LEU A 17 1.66 -31.27 22.72
N THR A 18 1.99 -32.29 21.92
CA THR A 18 2.53 -32.04 20.57
C THR A 18 1.48 -31.41 19.66
N LEU A 19 0.22 -31.84 19.75
CA LEU A 19 -0.88 -31.25 19.00
C LEU A 19 -1.14 -29.79 19.38
N SER A 20 -1.05 -29.44 20.67
CA SER A 20 -1.24 -28.05 21.12
C SER A 20 -0.11 -27.13 20.64
N VAL A 21 1.14 -27.60 20.68
CA VAL A 21 2.29 -26.85 20.14
C VAL A 21 2.17 -26.70 18.62
N LEU A 22 1.77 -27.75 17.91
CA LEU A 22 1.56 -27.72 16.46
C LEU A 22 0.48 -26.69 16.08
N THR A 23 -0.66 -26.70 16.78
CA THR A 23 -1.75 -25.74 16.51
C THR A 23 -1.32 -24.31 16.79
N ALA A 24 -0.59 -24.05 17.88
CA ALA A 24 -0.05 -22.72 18.17
C ALA A 24 0.90 -22.23 17.06
N SER A 25 1.80 -23.10 16.58
CA SER A 25 2.74 -22.78 15.49
C SER A 25 2.02 -22.48 14.17
N LEU A 26 1.00 -23.28 13.83
CA LEU A 26 0.19 -23.07 12.62
C LEU A 26 -0.55 -21.73 12.67
N LEU A 27 -1.17 -21.40 13.79
CA LEU A 27 -1.88 -20.12 13.98
C LEU A 27 -0.91 -18.93 13.85
N ALA A 28 0.27 -19.02 14.46
CA ALA A 28 1.29 -17.99 14.33
C ALA A 28 1.77 -17.82 12.88
N SER A 29 1.91 -18.92 12.15
CA SER A 29 2.32 -18.90 10.74
C SER A 29 1.25 -18.27 9.85
N ILE A 30 -0.02 -18.60 10.06
CA ILE A 30 -1.15 -17.99 9.33
C ILE A 30 -1.22 -16.48 9.60
N SER A 31 -1.04 -16.07 10.86
CA SER A 31 -1.02 -14.66 11.24
C SER A 31 0.09 -13.88 10.52
N GLN A 32 1.31 -14.44 10.52
CA GLN A 32 2.45 -13.85 9.81
C GLN A 32 2.23 -13.77 8.30
N ALA A 33 1.68 -14.83 7.69
CA ALA A 33 1.38 -14.85 6.26
C ALA A 33 0.36 -13.75 5.87
N ARG A 34 -0.67 -13.54 6.70
CA ARG A 34 -1.64 -12.45 6.51
C ARG A 34 -1.00 -11.08 6.66
N ALA A 35 -0.22 -10.85 7.71
CA ALA A 35 0.47 -9.58 7.93
C ALA A 35 1.43 -9.25 6.79
N SER A 36 2.21 -10.23 6.33
CA SER A 36 3.12 -10.10 5.19
C SER A 36 2.36 -9.78 3.90
N SER A 37 1.25 -10.45 3.64
CA SER A 37 0.41 -10.21 2.46
C SER A 37 -0.17 -8.79 2.44
N THR A 38 -0.72 -8.33 3.57
CA THR A 38 -1.24 -6.96 3.71
C THR A 38 -0.13 -5.92 3.56
N SER A 39 1.06 -6.17 4.12
CA SER A 39 2.21 -5.28 3.97
C SER A 39 2.67 -5.16 2.51
N ARG A 40 2.78 -6.29 1.79
CA ARG A 40 3.12 -6.29 0.37
C ARG A 40 2.07 -5.58 -0.48
N LEU A 41 0.79 -5.80 -0.19
CA LEU A 41 -0.30 -5.09 -0.85
C LEU A 41 -0.22 -3.58 -0.58
N GLY A 42 0.08 -3.18 0.66
CA GLY A 42 0.31 -1.80 1.07
C GLY A 42 1.42 -1.12 0.27
N GLN A 43 2.57 -1.79 0.15
CA GLN A 43 3.70 -1.29 -0.65
C GLN A 43 3.33 -1.18 -2.14
N LYS A 44 2.64 -2.17 -2.69
CA LYS A 44 2.19 -2.14 -4.08
C LYS A 44 1.27 -0.95 -4.37
N VAL A 45 0.28 -0.71 -3.51
CA VAL A 45 -0.64 0.43 -3.64
C VAL A 45 0.12 1.75 -3.47
N TYR A 46 1.09 1.82 -2.55
CA TYR A 46 1.94 3.00 -2.39
C TYR A 46 2.74 3.33 -3.66
N TYR A 47 3.45 2.36 -4.24
CA TYR A 47 4.22 2.59 -5.47
C TYR A 47 3.35 2.92 -6.68
N ALA A 48 2.13 2.39 -6.74
CA ALA A 48 1.16 2.79 -7.75
C ALA A 48 0.70 4.25 -7.57
N ALA A 49 0.51 4.70 -6.31
CA ALA A 49 0.21 6.10 -6.03
C ALA A 49 1.36 7.03 -6.42
N GLU A 50 2.62 6.64 -6.12
CA GLU A 50 3.80 7.39 -6.56
C GLU A 50 3.88 7.48 -8.08
N SER A 51 3.68 6.36 -8.78
CA SER A 51 3.67 6.34 -10.26
C SER A 51 2.61 7.27 -10.85
N GLY A 52 1.42 7.33 -10.25
CA GLY A 52 0.38 8.28 -10.65
C GLY A 52 0.76 9.74 -10.38
N ALA A 53 1.47 10.02 -9.28
CA ALA A 53 1.96 11.35 -8.98
C ALA A 53 3.06 11.79 -9.97
N GLU A 54 3.99 10.90 -10.32
CA GLU A 54 5.00 11.15 -11.35
C GLU A 54 4.37 11.41 -12.72
N TYR A 55 3.37 10.59 -13.10
CA TYR A 55 2.64 10.80 -14.34
C TYR A 55 1.97 12.18 -14.38
N GLY A 56 1.28 12.56 -13.30
CA GLY A 56 0.61 13.86 -13.23
C GLY A 56 1.60 15.02 -13.26
N LEU A 57 2.74 14.88 -12.58
CA LEU A 57 3.82 15.86 -12.60
C LEU A 57 4.40 16.05 -14.01
N LEU A 58 4.68 14.94 -14.71
CA LEU A 58 5.18 14.97 -16.09
C LEU A 58 4.15 15.58 -17.06
N LYS A 59 2.86 15.33 -16.85
CA LYS A 59 1.79 15.95 -17.64
C LYS A 59 1.78 17.46 -17.45
N SER A 60 1.85 17.94 -16.21
CA SER A 60 1.93 19.38 -15.88
C SER A 60 3.23 20.04 -16.35
N LEU A 61 4.34 19.29 -16.42
CA LEU A 61 5.59 19.76 -17.00
C LEU A 61 5.47 19.94 -18.53
N ARG A 62 4.81 19.02 -19.22
CA ARG A 62 4.64 19.08 -20.69
C ARG A 62 3.58 20.10 -21.13
N ASN A 63 2.50 20.22 -20.36
CA ASN A 63 1.42 21.16 -20.64
C ASN A 63 0.98 21.85 -19.34
N PRO A 64 1.47 23.06 -19.06
CA PRO A 64 1.07 23.82 -17.86
C PRO A 64 -0.44 24.04 -17.75
N GLY A 65 -1.14 24.12 -18.88
CA GLY A 65 -2.59 24.30 -18.94
C GLY A 65 -3.40 23.06 -18.55
N SER A 66 -2.77 21.90 -18.33
CA SER A 66 -3.46 20.66 -17.99
C SER A 66 -3.74 20.48 -16.49
N CYS A 67 -3.60 21.53 -15.67
CA CYS A 67 -3.82 21.46 -14.23
C CYS A 67 -5.30 21.53 -13.82
N THR A 68 -6.16 20.78 -14.51
CA THR A 68 -7.59 20.68 -14.20
C THR A 68 -8.10 19.28 -14.56
N GLY A 69 -9.12 18.84 -13.82
CA GLY A 69 -9.78 17.56 -14.07
C GLY A 69 -9.11 16.37 -13.39
N SER A 70 -9.33 15.18 -13.93
CA SER A 70 -8.79 13.93 -13.40
C SER A 70 -8.43 12.96 -14.51
N ASP A 71 -7.46 12.09 -14.23
CA ASP A 71 -7.11 10.93 -15.04
C ASP A 71 -7.24 9.67 -14.20
N THR A 72 -7.46 8.53 -14.85
CA THR A 72 -7.39 7.21 -14.20
C THR A 72 -6.37 6.32 -14.90
N LEU A 73 -5.61 5.58 -14.10
CA LEU A 73 -4.63 4.61 -14.54
C LEU A 73 -4.91 3.30 -13.79
N ASN A 74 -4.88 2.18 -14.51
CA ASN A 74 -4.93 0.85 -13.89
C ASN A 74 -3.55 0.21 -14.01
N GLN A 75 -2.93 -0.06 -12.87
CA GLN A 75 -1.62 -0.70 -12.81
C GLN A 75 -1.71 -1.99 -11.99
N ASP A 76 -1.60 -3.13 -12.67
CA ASP A 76 -1.56 -4.46 -12.03
C ASP A 76 -2.67 -4.66 -10.97
N SER A 77 -3.93 -4.42 -11.38
CA SER A 77 -5.13 -4.49 -10.52
C SER A 77 -5.24 -3.44 -9.39
N VAL A 78 -4.38 -2.41 -9.40
CA VAL A 78 -4.53 -1.20 -8.57
C VAL A 78 -5.18 -0.12 -9.43
N SER A 79 -6.26 0.47 -8.92
CA SER A 79 -6.91 1.62 -9.55
C SER A 79 -6.30 2.90 -9.01
N VAL A 80 -5.72 3.71 -9.89
CA VAL A 80 -5.07 4.98 -9.57
C VAL A 80 -5.89 6.11 -10.16
N THR A 81 -6.36 7.03 -9.33
CA THR A 81 -7.05 8.25 -9.74
C THR A 81 -6.15 9.44 -9.46
N ILE A 82 -5.82 10.19 -10.51
CA ILE A 82 -5.01 11.39 -10.42
C ILE A 82 -5.93 12.59 -10.57
N THR A 83 -5.92 13.49 -9.62
CA THR A 83 -6.70 14.73 -9.62
C THR A 83 -5.78 15.93 -9.71
N TYR A 84 -6.09 16.86 -10.60
CA TYR A 84 -5.35 18.09 -10.81
C TYR A 84 -6.18 19.27 -10.31
N ASN A 85 -5.61 20.03 -9.38
CA ASN A 85 -6.27 21.21 -8.83
C ASN A 85 -5.37 22.44 -8.99
N SER A 86 -5.87 23.45 -9.70
CA SER A 86 -5.17 24.71 -9.88
C SER A 86 -5.37 25.59 -8.65
N ALA A 87 -4.27 26.00 -8.03
CA ALA A 87 -4.20 26.91 -6.89
C ALA A 87 -3.37 28.15 -7.28
N GLY A 88 -3.98 29.05 -8.05
CA GLY A 88 -3.32 30.26 -8.54
C GLY A 88 -2.27 29.93 -9.62
N THR A 89 -0.98 30.17 -9.32
CA THR A 89 0.14 29.80 -10.20
C THR A 89 0.70 28.40 -9.92
N SER A 90 0.18 27.74 -8.88
CA SER A 90 0.55 26.38 -8.50
C SER A 90 -0.48 25.37 -8.98
N CYS A 91 -0.01 24.18 -9.29
CA CYS A 91 -0.78 23.00 -9.60
C CYS A 91 -0.59 21.98 -8.49
N VAL A 92 -1.68 21.47 -7.96
CA VAL A 92 -1.68 20.40 -6.97
C VAL A 92 -2.10 19.12 -7.66
N VAL A 93 -1.17 18.17 -7.76
CA VAL A 93 -1.41 16.82 -8.26
C VAL A 93 -1.66 15.92 -7.06
N THR A 94 -2.83 15.28 -7.01
CA THR A 94 -3.15 14.26 -6.00
C THR A 94 -3.37 12.94 -6.69
N SER A 95 -2.53 11.95 -6.39
CA SER A 95 -2.64 10.58 -6.89
C SER A 95 -3.18 9.68 -5.78
N GLU A 96 -4.34 9.09 -6.01
CA GLU A 96 -5.00 8.15 -5.10
C GLU A 96 -4.96 6.75 -5.71
N ALA A 97 -4.23 5.83 -5.09
CA ALA A 97 -4.21 4.43 -5.48
C ALA A 97 -5.05 3.59 -4.53
N THR A 98 -5.82 2.68 -5.09
CA THR A 98 -6.74 1.81 -4.34
C THR A 98 -6.67 0.37 -4.83
N GLN A 99 -6.55 -0.56 -3.88
CA GLN A 99 -6.73 -1.98 -4.14
C GLN A 99 -7.35 -2.65 -2.91
N ASN A 100 -8.50 -3.29 -3.09
CA ASN A 100 -9.32 -3.83 -2.00
C ASN A 100 -9.65 -2.73 -0.97
N ASN A 101 -9.20 -2.89 0.27
CA ASN A 101 -9.42 -1.93 1.37
C ASN A 101 -8.16 -1.10 1.71
N ILE A 102 -7.13 -1.15 0.86
CA ILE A 102 -5.93 -0.35 1.03
C ILE A 102 -6.01 0.82 0.06
N LEU A 103 -5.89 2.01 0.64
CA LEU A 103 -5.84 3.28 -0.07
C LEU A 103 -4.54 3.99 0.31
N LYS A 104 -3.86 4.54 -0.68
CA LYS A 104 -2.67 5.41 -0.51
C LYS A 104 -2.82 6.64 -1.38
N LYS A 105 -2.43 7.79 -0.83
CA LYS A 105 -2.48 9.06 -1.55
C LYS A 105 -1.15 9.76 -1.49
N ILE A 106 -0.69 10.23 -2.65
CA ILE A 106 0.49 11.09 -2.77
C ILE A 106 0.03 12.43 -3.31
N ARG A 107 0.46 13.50 -2.65
CA ARG A 107 0.28 14.88 -3.10
C ARG A 107 1.63 15.44 -3.52
N VAL A 108 1.64 16.10 -4.67
CA VAL A 108 2.78 16.85 -5.18
C VAL A 108 2.28 18.20 -5.66
N GLU A 109 3.05 19.23 -5.38
CA GLU A 109 2.76 20.58 -5.87
C GLU A 109 3.82 20.99 -6.88
N ASN A 110 3.39 21.67 -7.93
CA ASN A 110 4.30 22.18 -8.93
C ASN A 110 3.85 23.56 -9.40
N SER A 111 4.77 24.41 -9.76
CA SER A 111 4.48 25.76 -10.22
C SER A 111 5.49 26.20 -11.29
N TYR A 112 5.14 27.26 -11.99
CA TYR A 112 6.07 27.94 -12.88
C TYR A 112 6.41 29.29 -12.29
N THR A 113 7.70 29.59 -12.21
CA THR A 113 8.16 30.96 -11.93
C THR A 113 7.79 31.89 -13.09
N PRO A 114 7.80 33.22 -12.91
CA PRO A 114 7.60 34.16 -14.01
C PRO A 114 8.60 33.98 -15.17
N SER A 115 9.77 33.40 -14.90
CA SER A 115 10.80 33.05 -15.90
C SER A 115 10.59 31.67 -16.55
N GLN A 116 9.40 31.07 -16.39
CA GLN A 116 9.03 29.74 -16.91
C GLN A 116 9.87 28.56 -16.39
N ILE A 117 10.55 28.73 -15.25
CA ILE A 117 11.25 27.63 -14.59
C ILE A 117 10.23 26.79 -13.84
N PHE A 118 10.13 25.50 -14.18
CA PHE A 118 9.31 24.52 -13.47
C PHE A 118 9.91 24.25 -12.08
N THR A 119 9.09 24.44 -11.06
CA THR A 119 9.45 24.18 -9.68
C THR A 119 8.51 23.14 -9.12
N THR A 120 9.06 22.15 -8.43
CA THR A 120 8.28 21.13 -7.73
C THR A 120 8.48 21.34 -6.23
N CYS A 121 7.39 21.35 -5.48
CA CYS A 121 7.44 21.29 -4.03
C CYS A 121 6.68 20.09 -3.50
N CYS A 122 7.10 19.71 -2.30
CA CYS A 122 6.21 19.17 -1.31
C CYS A 122 5.61 17.83 -1.74
N TRP A 123 6.49 16.88 -2.05
CA TRP A 123 6.11 15.48 -2.20
C TRP A 123 5.75 14.92 -0.82
N SER A 124 4.48 14.58 -0.62
CA SER A 124 4.03 14.03 0.65
C SER A 124 2.97 12.94 0.48
N GLU A 125 3.05 11.92 1.33
CA GLU A 125 1.95 11.00 1.55
C GLU A 125 0.90 11.68 2.42
N ILE A 126 -0.35 11.66 1.97
CA ILE A 126 -1.48 12.26 2.69
C ILE A 126 -2.50 11.18 3.09
N PRO A 127 -3.32 11.43 4.13
CA PRO A 127 -4.34 10.48 4.59
C PRO A 127 -5.44 10.16 3.55
#